data_AF-A0A1V5I7Q5-F1
#
_entry.id   AF-A0A1V5I7Q5-F1
#
_cell.length_a   1.000
_cell.length_b   1.000
_cell.length_c   1.000
_cell.angle_alpha   90.00
_cell.angle_beta   90.00
_cell.angle_gamma   90.00
#
_symmetry.space_group_name_H-M   'P 1'
#
loop_
_entity.id
_entity.type
_entity.pdbx_description
1 polymer ?
#
loop_
_entity_poly.entity_id
_entity_poly.type
_entity_poly.pdbx_seq_one_letter_code
_entity_poly.pdbx_strand_id
1 'polypeptide(L)' 'MFIPLEGEGLISIHRIVALVRQGGGTVVHLRDGTILTTGFRPETLAKRYNSFRKEAIANARAALGRPAGGSER' A
#
# COMPACT_ATOMS: atom_id res chain seq x y z
N MET A 1 3.07 4.91 5.17
CA MET A 1 2.57 3.54 4.89
C MET A 1 1.43 3.64 3.90
N PHE A 2 1.39 2.76 2.89
CA PHE A 2 0.37 2.75 1.84
C PHE A 2 -0.34 1.41 1.81
N ILE A 3 -1.63 1.39 1.49
CA ILE A 3 -2.41 0.17 1.29
C ILE A 3 -2.72 0.06 -0.21
N PRO A 4 -2.29 -1.01 -0.89
CA PRO A 4 -2.74 -1.29 -2.25
C PRO A 4 -4.20 -1.70 -2.26
N LEU A 5 -4.99 -1.08 -3.13
CA LEU A 5 -6.41 -1.40 -3.32
C LEU A 5 -6.60 -2.32 -4.55
N GLU A 6 -7.85 -2.50 -4.95
CA GLU A 6 -8.24 -3.24 -6.16
C GLU A 6 -7.89 -2.36 -7.39
N GLY A 7 -7.31 -2.95 -8.44
CA GLY A 7 -6.68 -2.21 -9.56
C GLY A 7 -5.27 -1.66 -9.24
N GLU A 8 -4.86 -0.59 -9.92
CA GLU A 8 -3.54 0.07 -9.76
C GLU A 8 -3.54 1.20 -8.71
N GLY A 9 -4.53 1.21 -7.81
CA GLY A 9 -4.67 2.25 -6.78
C GLY A 9 -3.81 2.00 -5.53
N LEU A 10 -3.05 3.01 -5.10
CA LEU A 10 -2.40 3.06 -3.79
C LEU A 10 -3.04 4.16 -2.94
N ILE A 11 -3.32 3.86 -1.66
CA ILE A 11 -3.81 4.87 -0.73
C ILE A 11 -2.89 5.03 0.48
N SER A 12 -2.58 6.27 0.84
CA SER A 12 -1.81 6.59 2.06
C SER A 12 -2.65 6.33 3.30
N ILE A 13 -2.11 5.60 4.28
CA ILE A 13 -2.84 5.35 5.54
C ILE A 13 -3.16 6.64 6.29
N HIS A 14 -2.37 7.70 6.11
CA HIS A 14 -2.63 8.99 6.76
C HIS A 14 -3.93 9.65 6.30
N ARG A 15 -4.44 9.26 5.12
CA ARG A 15 -5.73 9.72 4.61
C ARG A 15 -6.88 8.90 5.16
N ILE A 16 -6.63 7.71 5.71
CA ILE A 16 -7.66 6.79 6.18
C ILE A 16 -8.06 7.16 7.61
N VAL A 17 -9.36 7.21 7.86
CA VAL A 17 -9.98 7.37 9.17
C VAL A 17 -10.43 6.01 9.71
N ALA A 18 -11.08 5.20 8.87
CA ALA A 18 -11.59 3.90 9.27
C ALA A 18 -11.59 2.90 8.10
N LEU A 19 -11.45 1.63 8.44
CA LEU A 19 -11.70 0.47 7.57
C LEU A 19 -12.84 -0.33 8.17
N VAL A 20 -13.96 -0.42 7.47
CA VAL A 20 -15.18 -1.06 7.97
C VAL A 20 -15.53 -2.24 7.07
N ARG A 21 -15.77 -3.41 7.66
CA ARG A 21 -16.28 -4.55 6.92
C ARG A 21 -17.76 -4.32 6.60
N GLN A 22 -18.11 -4.34 5.33
CA GLN A 22 -19.50 -4.22 4.89
C GLN A 22 -19.78 -5.28 3.83
N GLY A 23 -20.70 -6.20 4.13
CA GLY A 23 -21.01 -7.34 3.26
C GLY A 23 -19.77 -8.20 2.97
N GLY A 24 -19.50 -8.42 1.68
CA GLY A 24 -18.37 -9.23 1.19
C GLY A 24 -17.03 -8.52 1.08
N GLY A 25 -16.96 -7.22 1.37
CA GLY A 25 -15.78 -6.37 1.13
C GLY A 25 -15.45 -5.41 2.27
N THR A 26 -14.63 -4.40 1.95
CA THR A 26 -14.16 -3.39 2.91
C THR A 26 -14.46 -2.00 2.38
N VAL A 27 -15.04 -1.16 3.24
CA VAL A 27 -15.24 0.26 3.03
C VAL A 27 -14.14 1.05 3.73
N VAL A 28 -13.54 2.00 3.02
CA VAL A 28 -12.47 2.87 3.49
C VAL A 28 -13.02 4.28 3.61
N HIS A 29 -13.05 4.81 4.84
CA HIS A 29 -13.42 6.20 5.09
C HIS A 29 -12.17 7.06 5.10
N LEU A 30 -12.15 8.13 4.30
CA LEU A 30 -11.06 9.07 4.21
C LEU A 30 -11.31 10.35 5.01
N ARG A 31 -10.24 11.05 5.39
CA ARG A 31 -10.29 12.30 6.16
C ARG A 31 -11.00 13.44 5.43
N ASP A 32 -10.97 13.42 4.10
CA ASP A 32 -11.67 14.41 3.27
C ASP A 32 -13.17 14.09 3.12
N GLY A 33 -13.67 13.05 3.81
CA GLY A 33 -15.05 12.59 3.72
C GLY A 33 -15.31 11.62 2.57
N THR A 34 -14.33 11.37 1.69
CA THR A 34 -14.46 10.38 0.62
C THR A 34 -14.62 8.97 1.18
N ILE A 35 -15.50 8.19 0.57
CA ILE A 35 -15.73 6.79 0.91
C ILE A 35 -15.33 5.93 -0.30
N LEU A 36 -14.41 5.00 -0.09
CA LEU A 36 -14.01 4.02 -1.10
C LEU A 36 -14.53 2.64 -0.72
N THR A 37 -15.27 2.01 -1.62
CA THR A 37 -15.71 0.62 -1.44
C THR A 37 -14.79 -0.29 -2.24
N THR A 38 -14.27 -1.33 -1.59
CA THR A 38 -13.41 -2.33 -2.21
C THR A 38 -14.09 -3.69 -2.16
N GLY A 39 -13.92 -4.50 -3.20
CA GLY A 39 -14.35 -5.91 -3.19
C GLY A 39 -13.49 -6.79 -2.28
N PHE A 40 -12.35 -6.26 -1.82
CA PHE A 40 -11.43 -7.00 -0.96
C PHE A 40 -11.91 -7.11 0.47
N ARG A 41 -11.82 -8.34 0.99
CA ARG A 41 -11.94 -8.58 2.42
C ARG A 41 -10.71 -8.02 3.16
N PRO A 42 -10.84 -7.68 4.45
CA PRO A 42 -9.73 -7.13 5.23
C PRO A 42 -8.45 -7.99 5.18
N GLU A 43 -8.59 -9.32 5.11
CA GLU A 43 -7.46 -10.25 5.06
C GLU A 43 -6.68 -10.13 3.73
N THR A 44 -7.38 -9.87 2.63
CA THR A 44 -6.77 -9.64 1.32
C THR A 44 -5.96 -8.33 1.31
N LEU A 45 -6.49 -7.27 1.91
CA LEU A 45 -5.79 -5.99 2.06
C LEU A 45 -4.50 -6.15 2.89
N ALA A 46 -4.56 -6.87 4.00
CA ALA A 46 -3.39 -7.16 4.83
C ALA A 46 -2.33 -7.96 4.08
N LYS A 47 -2.74 -8.99 3.31
CA LYS A 47 -1.83 -9.79 2.49
C LYS A 47 -1.14 -8.93 1.43
N ARG A 48 -1.89 -8.10 0.70
CA ARG A 48 -1.34 -7.19 -0.32
C ARG A 48 -0.36 -6.18 0.27
N TYR A 49 -0.69 -5.59 1.41
CA TYR A 49 0.21 -4.68 2.12
C TYR A 49 1.56 -5.36 2.46
N ASN A 50 1.50 -6.58 3.02
CA ASN A 50 2.70 -7.31 3.41
C ASN A 50 3.59 -7.66 2.20
N SER A 51 3.00 -8.04 1.07
CA SER A 51 3.75 -8.27 -0.17
C SER A 51 4.42 -6.99 -0.66
N PHE A 52 3.67 -5.88 -0.74
CA PHE A 52 4.21 -4.59 -1.15
C PHE A 52 5.37 -4.14 -0.24
N ARG A 53 5.24 -4.29 1.07
CA ARG A 53 6.29 -3.95 2.04
C ARG A 53 7.55 -4.79 1.82
N LYS A 54 7.43 -6.10 1.60
CA LYS A 54 8.57 -7.00 1.36
C LYS A 54 9.34 -6.59 0.10
N GLU A 55 8.61 -6.31 -0.98
CA GLU A 55 9.18 -5.86 -2.25
C GLU A 55 9.90 -4.51 -2.10
N ALA A 56 9.25 -3.54 -1.45
CA ALA A 56 9.86 -2.23 -1.19
C ALA A 56 11.17 -2.35 -0.38
N ILE A 57 11.21 -3.23 0.63
CA ILE A 57 12.43 -3.50 1.41
C ILE A 57 13.51 -4.14 0.55
N ALA A 58 13.16 -5.13 -0.29
CA ALA A 58 14.10 -5.78 -1.19
C ALA A 58 14.71 -4.76 -2.18
N ASN A 59 13.87 -3.92 -2.78
CA ASN A 59 14.28 -2.88 -3.71
C ASN A 59 15.17 -1.83 -3.03
N ALA A 60 14.82 -1.39 -1.81
CA ALA A 60 15.64 -0.46 -1.04
C ALA A 60 17.02 -1.05 -0.71
N ARG A 61 17.08 -2.33 -0.33
CA ARG A 61 18.36 -3.04 -0.10
C ARG A 61 19.20 -3.12 -1.37
N ALA A 62 18.59 -3.43 -2.51
CA ALA A 62 19.29 -3.45 -3.79
C ALA A 62 19.83 -2.06 -4.19
N ALA A 63 19.06 -0.99 -3.92
CA ALA A 63 19.48 0.38 -4.19
C ALA A 63 20.61 0.85 -3.26
N LEU A 64 20.55 0.49 -1.97
CA LEU A 64 21.54 0.87 -0.96
C LEU A 64 22.82 0.01 -1.00
N GLY A 65 22.71 -1.24 -1.46
CA GLY A 65 23.84 -2.15 -1.66
C GLY A 65 24.62 -1.88 -2.95
N ARG A 66 24.14 -0.98 -3.81
CA ARG A 66 24.87 -0.49 -4.97
C ARG A 66 25.75 0.67 -4.48
N PRO A 67 27.09 0.54 -4.39
CA PRO A 67 27.91 1.71 -4.19
C PRO A 67 27.59 2.68 -5.33
N ALA A 68 27.48 3.97 -5.00
CA ALA A 68 27.48 5.03 -5.99
C ALA A 68 28.83 4.97 -6.71
N GLY A 69 28.92 4.10 -7.72
CA GLY A 69 30.06 3.96 -8.60
C GLY A 69 30.08 5.18 -9.49
N GLY A 70 30.73 6.24 -8.99
CA GLY A 70 31.31 7.25 -9.84
C GLY A 70 32.25 6.57 -10.83
N SER A 71 32.10 6.92 -12.09
CA SER A 71 33.18 6.91 -13.07
C SER A 71 32.86 8.02 -14.06
N GLU A 72 33.24 9.24 -13.70
CA GLU A 72 33.88 10.10 -14.68
C GLU A 72 35.14 9.36 -15.17
N ARG A 73 35.17 9.05 -16.47
CA ARG A 73 36.29 9.29 -17.38
C ARG A 73 35.93 8.75 -18.76
#